data_AF-A0A7V3H7S5-F1
#
_entry.id   AF-A0A7V3H7S5-F1
#
_cell.length_a   1.000
_cell.length_b   1.000
_cell.length_c   1.000
_cell.angle_alpha   90.00
_cell.angle_beta   90.00
_cell.angle_gamma   90.00
#
_symmetry.space_group_name_H-M   'P 1'
#
loop_
_entity.id
_entity.type
_entity.pdbx_description
1 polymer ?
#
loop_
_entity_poly.entity_id
_entity_poly.type
_entity_poly.pdbx_seq_one_letter_code
_entity_poly.pdbx_strand_id
1 'polypeptide(L)'
;MDREVGHLSQEINFHDLDALLKSLPTNIYRVKGMVKTQDVPTPLIVNYSFGNVSFEELAVYEGESLLVFIGEKIDENVKALSEQFPFLSIAAAKHDHTHDHDTCSVDHVQA
;
A
#
# COMPACT_ATOMS: atom_id res chain seq x y z
N MET A 1 2.59 -12.91 -3.74
CA MET A 1 1.62 -11.83 -4.01
C MET A 1 1.65 -10.98 -2.78
N ASP A 2 2.21 -9.80 -2.97
CA ASP A 2 2.69 -8.95 -1.89
C ASP A 2 1.67 -7.83 -1.71
N ARG A 3 1.63 -7.28 -0.50
CA ARG A 3 0.70 -6.21 -0.15
C ARG A 3 1.42 -5.15 0.67
N GLU A 4 1.13 -3.90 0.35
CA GLU A 4 1.66 -2.75 1.07
C GLU A 4 0.54 -1.77 1.40
N VAL A 5 0.67 -1.09 2.54
CA VAL A 5 -0.30 -0.11 3.01
C VAL A 5 0.34 1.27 3.02
N GLY A 6 -0.22 2.16 2.22
CA GLY A 6 0.14 3.57 2.20
C GLY A 6 -0.92 4.43 2.86
N HIS A 7 -0.50 5.31 3.76
CA HIS A 7 -1.32 6.35 4.36
C HIS A 7 -1.18 7.64 3.55
N LEU A 8 -2.29 8.36 3.37
CA LEU A 8 -2.32 9.62 2.64
C LEU A 8 -2.49 10.78 3.61
N SER A 9 -1.77 11.88 3.37
CA SER A 9 -2.01 13.15 4.06
C SER A 9 -3.47 13.60 3.88
N GLN A 10 -4.00 14.31 4.88
CA GLN A 10 -5.35 14.90 4.81
C GLN A 10 -5.44 16.06 3.82
N GLU A 11 -4.30 16.54 3.31
CA GLU A 11 -4.24 17.75 2.49
C GLU A 11 -4.24 17.51 0.97
N ILE A 12 -4.50 16.27 0.53
CA ILE A 12 -4.49 15.96 -0.90
C ILE A 12 -5.78 16.42 -1.59
N ASN A 13 -5.66 16.82 -2.86
CA ASN A 13 -6.81 17.01 -3.74
C ASN A 13 -7.04 15.75 -4.60
N PHE A 14 -8.16 15.70 -5.31
CA PHE A 14 -8.50 14.57 -6.16
C PHE A 14 -7.54 14.40 -7.34
N HIS A 15 -7.02 15.51 -7.88
CA HIS A 15 -6.07 15.47 -8.99
C HIS A 15 -4.77 14.75 -8.59
N ASP A 16 -4.26 14.99 -7.39
CA ASP A 16 -3.06 14.34 -6.84
C ASP A 16 -3.28 12.83 -6.67
N LEU A 17 -4.46 12.44 -6.17
CA LEU A 17 -4.86 11.04 -6.04
C LEU A 17 -4.93 10.35 -7.42
N ASP A 18 -5.57 10.99 -8.39
CA ASP A 18 -5.68 10.46 -9.76
C ASP A 18 -4.30 10.34 -10.44
N ALA A 19 -3.41 11.30 -10.22
CA ALA A 19 -2.04 11.26 -10.72
C ALA A 19 -1.25 10.09 -10.12
N LEU A 20 -1.37 9.85 -8.80
CA LEU A 20 -0.78 8.68 -8.15
C LEU A 20 -1.29 7.38 -8.78
N LEU A 21 -2.61 7.22 -8.92
CA LEU A 21 -3.21 5.99 -9.47
C LEU A 21 -2.83 5.74 -10.94
N LYS A 22 -2.64 6.80 -11.73
CA LYS A 22 -2.17 6.69 -13.12
C LYS A 22 -0.68 6.38 -13.25
N SER A 23 0.11 6.64 -12.21
CA SER A 23 1.54 6.33 -12.17
C SER A 23 1.85 4.88 -11.76
N LEU A 24 0.83 4.09 -11.42
CA LEU A 24 1.03 2.72 -10.92
C LEU A 24 1.72 1.83 -11.96
N PRO A 25 2.81 1.14 -11.59
CA PRO A 25 3.46 0.19 -12.48
C PRO A 25 2.62 -1.06 -12.68
N THR A 26 2.89 -1.78 -13.77
CA THR A 26 2.06 -2.92 -14.22
C THR A 26 2.10 -4.13 -13.30
N ASN A 27 3.09 -4.22 -12.39
CA ASN A 27 3.17 -5.27 -11.37
C ASN A 27 2.29 -4.99 -10.15
N ILE A 28 1.67 -3.80 -10.04
CA ILE A 28 0.59 -3.53 -9.08
C ILE A 28 -0.75 -3.80 -9.77
N TYR A 29 -1.39 -4.90 -9.41
CA TYR A 29 -2.60 -5.36 -10.07
C TYR A 29 -3.85 -4.71 -9.51
N ARG A 30 -3.88 -4.43 -8.21
CA ARG A 30 -5.05 -3.91 -7.50
C ARG A 30 -4.63 -2.86 -6.48
N VAL A 31 -5.46 -1.83 -6.35
CA VAL A 31 -5.43 -0.90 -5.23
C VAL A 31 -6.83 -0.76 -4.68
N LYS A 32 -6.96 -0.79 -3.35
CA LYS A 32 -8.20 -0.49 -2.63
C LYS A 32 -7.91 0.61 -1.63
N GLY A 33 -8.83 1.54 -1.44
CA GLY A 33 -8.63 2.58 -0.44
C GLY A 33 -9.89 3.28 -0.03
N MET A 34 -9.77 4.01 1.08
CA MET A 34 -10.74 5.00 1.52
C MET A 34 -9.97 6.30 1.62
N VAL A 35 -10.39 7.33 0.89
CA VAL A 35 -9.63 8.56 0.74
C VAL A 35 -10.55 9.76 0.93
N LYS A 36 -10.11 10.71 1.74
CA LYS A 36 -10.69 12.05 1.86
C LYS A 36 -9.78 13.01 1.11
N THR A 37 -10.35 13.78 0.18
CA THR A 37 -9.65 14.88 -0.51
C THR A 37 -10.24 16.21 -0.07
N GLN A 38 -9.49 17.30 -0.23
CA GLN A 38 -9.95 18.63 0.17
C GLN A 38 -11.04 19.22 -0.73
N ASP A 39 -11.10 18.75 -1.98
CA ASP A 39 -11.92 19.29 -3.06
C ASP A 39 -13.14 18.43 -3.41
N VAL A 40 -13.30 17.27 -2.77
CA VAL A 40 -14.47 16.40 -2.90
C VAL A 40 -15.18 16.30 -1.54
N PRO A 41 -16.48 16.63 -1.47
CA PRO A 41 -17.19 16.76 -0.19
C PRO A 41 -17.45 15.42 0.51
N THR A 42 -17.44 14.32 -0.25
CA THR A 42 -17.70 12.97 0.26
C THR A 42 -16.41 12.13 0.20
N PRO A 43 -16.10 11.36 1.26
CA PRO A 43 -15.03 10.38 1.21
C PRO A 43 -15.24 9.40 0.04
N LEU A 44 -14.15 8.96 -0.56
CA LEU A 44 -14.15 8.09 -1.74
C LEU A 44 -13.59 6.71 -1.41
N ILE A 45 -14.27 5.68 -1.88
CA ILE A 45 -13.72 4.35 -2.03
C ILE A 45 -12.99 4.29 -3.37
N VAL A 46 -11.70 3.99 -3.32
CA VAL A 46 -10.85 3.80 -4.50
C VAL A 46 -10.82 2.32 -4.87
N ASN A 47 -11.11 2.04 -6.13
CA ASN A 47 -11.01 0.71 -6.71
C ASN A 47 -10.15 0.77 -7.97
N TYR A 48 -8.91 0.30 -7.88
CA TYR A 48 -8.04 0.08 -9.03
C TYR A 48 -7.95 -1.42 -9.33
N SER A 49 -8.02 -1.78 -10.61
CA SER A 49 -7.78 -3.15 -11.09
C SER A 49 -7.22 -3.14 -12.51
N PHE A 50 -5.97 -3.56 -12.68
CA PHE A 50 -5.28 -3.68 -13.98
C PHE A 50 -5.43 -2.44 -14.86
N GLY A 51 -5.13 -1.27 -14.32
CA GLY A 51 -5.21 0.02 -15.02
C GLY A 51 -6.60 0.67 -15.03
N ASN A 52 -7.66 -0.05 -14.65
CA ASN A 52 -8.99 0.51 -14.54
C ASN A 52 -9.22 1.09 -13.15
N VAL A 53 -9.69 2.33 -13.09
CA VAL A 53 -9.98 3.04 -11.82
C VAL A 53 -11.46 3.35 -11.75
N SER A 54 -12.08 3.06 -10.60
CA SER A 54 -13.39 3.56 -10.24
C SER A 54 -13.38 4.15 -8.83
N PHE A 55 -14.28 5.11 -8.63
CA PHE A 55 -14.51 5.78 -7.37
C PHE A 55 -15.97 5.62 -6.98
N GLU A 56 -16.21 5.34 -5.71
CA GLU A 56 -17.55 5.28 -5.14
C GLU A 56 -17.60 6.20 -3.93
N GLU A 57 -18.70 6.95 -3.78
CA GLU A 57 -18.88 7.81 -2.61
C GLU A 57 -19.21 6.99 -1.37
N LEU A 58 -18.65 7.39 -0.23
CA LEU A 58 -18.90 6.80 1.07
C LEU A 58 -19.56 7.83 1.98
N ALA A 59 -20.77 7.51 2.46
CA ALA A 59 -21.61 8.47 3.18
C ALA A 59 -20.98 9.03 4.47
N VAL A 60 -20.26 8.20 5.23
CA VAL A 60 -19.58 8.60 6.47
C VAL A 60 -18.28 7.82 6.60
N TYR A 61 -17.16 8.53 6.79
CA TYR A 61 -15.86 7.92 7.06
C TYR A 61 -14.97 8.84 7.91
N GLU A 62 -14.79 8.48 9.17
CA GLU A 62 -13.97 9.22 10.13
C GLU A 62 -12.51 8.71 10.18
N GLY A 63 -12.18 7.66 9.43
CA GLY A 63 -10.85 7.06 9.42
C GLY A 63 -9.81 7.88 8.65
N GLU A 64 -8.57 7.42 8.73
CA GLU A 64 -7.45 7.99 7.96
C GLU A 64 -7.52 7.58 6.49
N SER A 65 -7.09 8.48 5.60
CA SER A 65 -6.98 8.15 4.18
C SER A 65 -5.90 7.10 3.96
N LEU A 66 -6.23 5.99 3.30
CA LEU A 66 -5.28 4.90 3.04
C LEU A 66 -5.51 4.22 1.69
N LEU A 67 -4.45 3.65 1.15
CA LEU A 67 -4.42 2.80 -0.03
C LEU A 67 -3.70 1.49 0.30
N VAL A 68 -4.28 0.37 -0.13
CA VAL A 68 -3.72 -0.96 -0.05
C VAL A 68 -3.31 -1.37 -1.46
N PHE A 69 -2.01 -1.51 -1.69
CA PHE A 69 -1.42 -1.91 -2.96
C PHE A 69 -1.23 -3.43 -2.97
N ILE A 70 -1.58 -4.09 -4.07
CA ILE A 70 -1.50 -5.55 -4.17
C ILE A 70 -0.95 -5.95 -5.54
N GLY A 71 0.09 -6.78 -5.54
CA GLY A 71 0.78 -7.18 -6.77
C GLY A 71 1.91 -8.18 -6.57
N GLU A 72 2.90 -8.14 -7.45
CA GLU A 72 4.12 -8.96 -7.38
C GLU A 72 5.37 -8.10 -7.22
N LYS A 73 6.17 -8.38 -6.18
CA LYS A 73 7.43 -7.68 -5.88
C LYS A 73 7.26 -6.16 -5.87
N ILE A 74 6.27 -5.69 -5.10
CA ILE A 74 5.81 -4.30 -5.17
C ILE A 74 6.55 -3.35 -4.21
N ASP A 75 7.35 -3.88 -3.28
CA ASP A 75 7.93 -3.11 -2.17
C ASP A 75 8.76 -1.91 -2.67
N GLU A 76 9.65 -2.15 -3.64
CA GLU A 76 10.48 -1.10 -4.25
C GLU A 76 9.63 -0.10 -5.05
N ASN A 77 8.58 -0.57 -5.73
CA ASN A 77 7.69 0.30 -6.50
C ASN A 77 6.87 1.22 -5.59
N VAL A 78 6.30 0.66 -4.53
CA VAL A 78 5.49 1.40 -3.56
C VAL A 78 6.35 2.39 -2.78
N LYS A 79 7.59 2.03 -2.46
CA LYS A 79 8.59 2.97 -1.94
C LYS A 79 8.89 4.10 -2.91
N ALA A 80 9.17 3.80 -4.19
CA ALA A 80 9.43 4.83 -5.20
C ALA A 80 8.23 5.78 -5.38
N LEU A 81 6.99 5.27 -5.30
CA LEU A 81 5.78 6.10 -5.30
C LEU A 81 5.74 7.03 -4.08
N SER A 82 6.13 6.59 -2.88
CA SER A 82 6.18 7.46 -1.70
C SER A 82 7.24 8.57 -1.80
N GLU A 83 8.33 8.32 -2.53
CA GLU A 83 9.36 9.32 -2.80
C GLU A 83 8.89 10.33 -3.87
N GLN A 84 8.12 9.87 -4.86
CA GLN A 84 7.55 10.72 -5.91
C GLN A 84 6.35 11.54 -5.44
N PHE A 85 5.54 11.00 -4.53
CA PHE A 85 4.31 11.61 -4.01
C PHE A 85 4.45 11.82 -2.49
N PRO A 86 4.91 13.00 -2.04
CA PRO A 86 5.23 13.24 -0.62
C PRO A 86 4.06 13.10 0.35
N PHE A 87 2.83 13.09 -0.16
CA PHE A 87 1.62 12.86 0.62
C PHE A 87 1.36 11.38 0.90
N LEU A 88 2.06 10.45 0.26
CA LEU A 88 1.96 9.01 0.47
C LEU A 88 3.08 8.56 1.43
N SER A 89 2.69 7.98 2.56
CA SER A 89 3.60 7.42 3.55
C SER A 89 3.38 5.92 3.67
N ILE A 90 4.44 5.12 3.53
CA ILE A 90 4.36 3.66 3.72
C ILE A 90 4.69 3.36 5.18
N ALA A 91 3.79 2.67 5.87
CA ALA A 91 4.11 2.17 7.20
C ALA A 91 5.21 1.12 7.03
N ALA A 92 6.42 1.40 7.52
CA ALA A 92 7.51 0.44 7.47
C ALA A 92 7.04 -0.87 8.09
N ALA A 93 6.87 -1.91 7.27
CA ALA A 93 6.63 -3.25 7.75
C ALA A 93 7.77 -3.58 8.72
N LYS A 94 7.43 -3.87 9.97
CA LYS A 94 8.36 -4.55 10.87
C LYS A 94 8.66 -5.89 10.20
N HIS A 95 9.77 -5.95 9.46
CA HIS A 95 10.39 -7.19 9.02
C HIS A 95 10.84 -7.93 10.28
N ASP A 96 9.95 -8.75 10.84
CA ASP A 96 10.36 -9.77 11.80
C ASP A 96 10.98 -10.92 11.00
N HIS A 97 12.25 -10.75 10.63
CA HIS A 97 13.07 -11.85 10.16
C HIS A 97 13.48 -12.69 11.37
N THR A 98 12.60 -13.59 11.80
CA THR A 98 13.04 -14.77 12.55
C THR A 98 13.61 -15.78 11.55
N HIS A 99 14.87 -15.55 11.16
CA HIS A 99 15.73 -16.63 10.69
C HIS A 99 16.28 -17.36 11.93
N ASP A 100 15.52 -18.31 12.48
CA ASP A 100 16.11 -19.34 13.33
C ASP A 100 16.69 -20.42 12.43
N HIS A 101 17.98 -20.25 12.13
CA HIS A 101 18.84 -21.35 11.73
C HIS A 101 19.05 -22.24 12.95
N ASP A 102 18.21 -23.26 13.10
CA ASP A 102 18.42 -24.28 14.11
C ASP A 102 19.59 -25.17 13.67
N THR A 103 20.79 -24.81 14.14
CA THR A 103 21.99 -25.64 14.00
C THR A 103 21.94 -26.72 15.06
N CYS A 104 21.32 -27.86 14.73
CA CYS A 104 21.41 -29.04 15.57
C CYS A 104 22.81 -29.66 15.40
N SER A 105 23.72 -29.33 16.31
CA SER A 105 24.95 -30.07 16.59
C SER A 105 24.87 -30.61 18.00
N VAL A 106 24.68 -31.92 18.19
CA VAL A 106 25.28 -32.68 19.30
C VAL A 106 25.47 -34.17 18.91
N ASP A 107 26.75 -34.50 18.77
CA ASP A 107 27.51 -35.71 19.09
C ASP A 107 26.84 -37.08 19.42
N HIS A 108 27.35 -38.09 18.69
CA HIS A 108 27.82 -39.42 19.13
C HIS A 108 27.23 -40.05 20.41
N VAL A 109 26.57 -41.21 20.25
CA VAL A 109 26.79 -42.38 21.13
C VAL A 109 26.77 -43.66 20.29
N GLN A 110 27.93 -44.28 20.11
CA GLN A 110 28.10 -45.70 19.81
C GLN A 110 28.53 -46.40 21.10
N ALA A 111 27.73 -47.37 21.57
CA ALA A 111 28.16 -48.53 22.35
C ALA A 111 27.00 -49.54 22.40
#